data_AF-A0A7N0U9H9-F1
#
_entry.id   AF-A0A7N0U9H9-F1
#
_cell.length_a   1.000
_cell.length_b   1.000
_cell.length_c   1.000
_cell.angle_alpha   90.00
_cell.angle_beta   90.00
_cell.angle_gamma   90.00
#
_symmetry.space_group_name_H-M   'P 1'
#
loop_
_entity.id
_entity.type
_entity.pdbx_description
1 polymer ?
#
loop_
_entity_poly.entity_id
_entity_poly.type
_entity_poly.pdbx_seq_one_letter_code
_entity_poly.pdbx_strand_id
1 'polypeptide(L)'
;MAIEQAELSGEQVLRRDIPWETYMTTKLITGTSLQLLRRYDKRSESYRATLLDDDGPGYVRLFVGILRDILKEETVEYVLALIDEMLTANPKRARLFHDEALASDDVYEPFLS
;
A
#
# COMPACT_ATOMS: atom_id res chain seq x y z
N MET A 1 21.48 -8.39 -27.70
CA MET A 1 20.88 -7.28 -26.94
C MET A 1 20.04 -7.90 -25.85
N ALA A 2 20.63 -8.10 -24.67
CA ALA A 2 19.87 -8.50 -23.50
C ALA A 2 19.37 -7.20 -22.87
N ILE A 3 18.05 -7.08 -22.74
CA ILE A 3 17.43 -5.95 -22.08
C ILE A 3 17.84 -6.07 -20.61
N GLU A 4 18.79 -5.25 -20.17
CA GLU A 4 18.90 -4.87 -18.77
C GLU A 4 17.56 -4.24 -18.41
N GLN A 5 16.63 -5.06 -17.90
CA GLN A 5 15.53 -4.53 -17.12
C GLN A 5 16.21 -3.93 -15.90
N ALA A 6 16.46 -2.62 -15.95
CA ALA A 6 16.91 -1.88 -14.80
C ALA A 6 15.88 -2.17 -13.69
N GLU A 7 16.30 -2.92 -12.66
CA GLU A 7 15.50 -3.11 -11.46
C GLU A 7 15.13 -1.72 -10.96
N LEU A 8 13.86 -1.34 -11.14
CA LEU A 8 13.38 -0.06 -10.65
C LEU A 8 13.52 -0.10 -9.14
N SER A 9 14.30 0.83 -8.56
CA SER A 9 14.44 0.90 -7.12
C SER A 9 13.10 1.30 -6.49
N GLY A 10 12.82 0.86 -5.26
CA GLY A 10 11.60 1.24 -4.55
C GLY A 10 11.38 2.75 -4.51
N GLU A 11 12.46 3.54 -4.41
CA GLU A 11 12.40 5.00 -4.46
C GLU A 11 11.91 5.53 -5.83
N GLN A 12 12.31 4.91 -6.94
CA GLN A 12 11.81 5.28 -8.28
C GLN A 12 10.33 4.96 -8.43
N VAL A 13 9.89 3.82 -7.90
CA VAL A 13 8.48 3.43 -7.90
C VAL A 13 7.64 4.43 -7.09
N LEU A 14 8.10 4.83 -5.90
CA LEU A 14 7.40 5.77 -5.01
C LEU A 14 7.26 7.19 -5.56
N ARG A 15 8.02 7.56 -6.60
CA ARG A 15 7.89 8.85 -7.32
C ARG A 15 6.73 8.88 -8.30
N ARG A 16 6.13 7.74 -8.63
CA ARG A 16 5.01 7.66 -9.58
C ARG A 16 3.80 8.43 -9.05
N ASP A 17 3.02 8.96 -9.98
CA ASP A 17 1.74 9.56 -9.68
C ASP A 17 0.63 8.54 -9.96
N ILE A 18 0.03 8.02 -8.89
CA ILE A 18 -1.04 7.04 -9.00
C ILE A 18 -2.38 7.78 -9.04
N PRO A 19 -3.25 7.54 -10.04
CA PRO A 19 -4.50 8.27 -10.21
C PRO A 19 -5.59 7.77 -9.23
N TRP A 20 -5.39 7.99 -7.93
CA TRP A 20 -6.30 7.53 -6.87
C TRP A 20 -7.74 8.04 -7.04
N GLU A 21 -7.92 9.27 -7.55
CA GLU A 21 -9.25 9.83 -7.86
C GLU A 21 -10.01 9.02 -8.91
N THR A 22 -9.30 8.51 -9.91
CA THR A 22 -9.90 7.67 -10.95
C THR A 22 -10.38 6.36 -10.34
N TYR A 23 -9.57 5.74 -9.47
CA TYR A 23 -9.96 4.52 -8.77
C TYR A 23 -11.15 4.72 -7.82
N MET A 24 -11.26 5.88 -7.18
CA MET A 24 -12.45 6.22 -6.39
C MET A 24 -13.67 6.36 -7.30
N THR A 25 -13.53 7.07 -8.43
CA THR A 25 -14.63 7.31 -9.38
C THR A 25 -15.14 6.00 -10.01
N THR A 26 -14.23 5.05 -10.29
CA THR A 26 -14.57 3.71 -10.78
C THR A 26 -14.99 2.74 -9.68
N LYS A 27 -15.09 3.21 -8.42
CA LYS A 27 -15.46 2.43 -7.23
C LYS A 27 -14.52 1.27 -6.89
N LEU A 28 -13.27 1.33 -7.34
CA LEU A 28 -12.22 0.39 -6.93
C LEU A 28 -11.65 0.72 -5.55
N ILE A 29 -11.76 1.97 -5.11
CA ILE A 29 -11.50 2.36 -3.72
C ILE A 29 -12.65 3.20 -3.17
N THR A 30 -12.81 3.20 -1.84
CA THR A 30 -13.83 4.02 -1.18
C THR A 30 -13.35 5.46 -0.96
N GLY A 31 -14.27 6.39 -0.67
CA GLY A 31 -13.91 7.75 -0.28
C GLY A 31 -13.07 7.80 1.01
N THR A 32 -13.33 6.89 1.96
CA THR A 32 -12.53 6.75 3.18
C THR A 32 -11.11 6.27 2.86
N SER A 33 -10.98 5.28 1.97
CA SER A 33 -9.69 4.78 1.48
C SER A 33 -8.86 5.90 0.84
N LEU A 34 -9.50 6.74 0.01
CA LEU A 34 -8.84 7.89 -0.61
C LEU A 34 -8.37 8.93 0.42
N GLN A 35 -9.15 9.18 1.47
CA GLN A 35 -8.74 10.11 2.54
C GLN A 35 -7.52 9.59 3.32
N LEU A 36 -7.51 8.30 3.66
CA LEU A 36 -6.37 7.67 4.32
C LEU A 36 -5.12 7.72 3.42
N LEU A 37 -5.25 7.38 2.13
CA LEU A 37 -4.17 7.51 1.14
C LEU A 37 -3.60 8.92 1.12
N ARG A 38 -4.42 9.97 0.98
CA ARG A 38 -3.94 11.37 0.96
C ARG A 38 -3.23 11.81 2.24
N ARG A 39 -3.56 11.19 3.39
CA ARG A 39 -2.89 11.45 4.67
C ARG A 39 -1.56 10.75 4.78
N TYR A 40 -1.40 9.56 4.18
CA TYR A 40 -0.18 8.76 4.28
C TYR A 40 0.81 9.00 3.13
N ASP A 41 0.28 9.16 1.92
CA ASP A 41 1.05 9.23 0.70
C ASP A 41 1.93 10.49 0.63
N LYS A 42 3.14 10.31 0.10
CA LYS A 42 4.19 11.35 -0.04
C LYS A 42 4.47 12.17 1.23
N ARG A 43 4.19 11.63 2.43
CA ARG A 43 4.51 12.25 3.72
C ARG A 43 5.87 11.82 4.23
N SER A 44 6.41 12.59 5.19
CA SER A 44 7.63 12.21 5.88
C SER A 44 7.43 10.92 6.68
N GLU A 45 8.51 10.14 6.81
CA GLU A 45 8.54 8.92 7.61
C GLU A 45 8.02 9.16 9.04
N SER A 46 8.42 10.27 9.68
CA SER A 46 7.98 10.65 11.03
C SER A 46 6.47 10.83 11.15
N TYR A 47 5.83 11.43 10.14
CA TYR A 47 4.40 11.64 10.13
C TYR A 47 3.64 10.34 9.85
N ARG A 48 4.15 9.54 8.91
CA ARG A 48 3.64 8.18 8.64
C ARG A 48 3.72 7.32 9.89
N ALA A 49 4.79 7.42 10.68
CA ALA A 49 4.94 6.71 11.93
C ALA A 49 3.81 7.04 12.92
N THR A 50 3.50 8.32 13.12
CA THR A 50 2.39 8.74 13.99
C THR A 50 1.04 8.18 13.51
N LEU A 51 0.77 8.23 12.19
CA LEU A 51 -0.46 7.66 11.64
C LEU A 51 -0.58 6.15 11.88
N LEU A 52 0.55 5.43 11.81
CA LEU A 52 0.58 3.98 12.04
C LEU A 52 0.51 3.61 13.52
N ASP A 53 0.97 4.48 14.41
CA ASP A 53 0.81 4.32 15.85
C ASP A 53 -0.67 4.57 16.26
N ASP A 54 -1.35 5.49 15.58
CA ASP A 54 -2.76 5.83 15.84
C ASP A 54 -3.76 4.82 15.23
N ASP A 55 -3.59 4.46 13.95
CA ASP A 55 -4.51 3.55 13.21
C ASP A 55 -3.76 2.65 12.21
N GLY A 56 -2.67 2.02 12.66
CA GLY A 56 -1.88 1.10 11.85
C GLY A 56 -2.68 0.02 11.12
N PRO A 57 -3.61 -0.70 11.79
CA PRO A 57 -4.41 -1.71 11.11
C PRO A 57 -5.35 -1.16 10.04
N GLY A 58 -5.86 0.07 10.20
CA GLY A 58 -6.63 0.76 9.15
C GLY A 58 -5.82 0.97 7.88
N TYR A 59 -4.55 1.38 8.01
CA TYR A 59 -3.64 1.54 6.89
C TYR A 59 -3.24 0.20 6.24
N VAL A 60 -3.04 -0.85 7.02
CA VAL A 60 -2.77 -2.19 6.45
C VAL A 60 -3.98 -2.70 5.66
N ARG A 61 -5.20 -2.60 6.23
CA ARG A 61 -6.44 -2.95 5.51
C ARG A 61 -6.59 -2.17 4.20
N LEU A 62 -6.23 -0.89 4.21
CA LEU A 62 -6.22 -0.06 3.02
C LEU A 62 -5.27 -0.61 1.95
N PHE A 63 -4.01 -0.88 2.29
CA PHE A 63 -3.02 -1.34 1.31
C PHE A 63 -3.40 -2.71 0.75
N VAL A 64 -3.79 -3.64 1.61
CA VAL A 64 -4.16 -4.98 1.14
C VAL A 64 -5.45 -4.96 0.33
N GLY A 65 -6.44 -4.15 0.72
CA GLY A 65 -7.66 -3.94 -0.07
C GLY A 65 -7.36 -3.40 -1.48
N ILE A 66 -6.42 -2.47 -1.61
CA ILE A 66 -5.98 -1.96 -2.93
C ILE A 66 -5.32 -3.07 -3.75
N LEU A 67 -4.43 -3.88 -3.15
CA LEU A 67 -3.77 -4.98 -3.86
C LEU A 67 -4.76 -6.05 -4.35
N ARG A 68 -5.83 -6.28 -3.60
CA ARG A 68 -6.92 -7.18 -4.01
C ARG A 68 -7.77 -6.60 -5.14
N ASP A 69 -8.18 -5.33 -5.00
CA ASP A 69 -9.18 -4.73 -5.90
C ASP A 69 -8.55 -4.12 -7.17
N ILE A 70 -7.24 -3.85 -7.18
CA ILE A 70 -6.54 -3.17 -8.27
C ILE A 70 -5.29 -3.97 -8.68
N LEU A 71 -5.40 -4.68 -9.80
CA LEU A 71 -4.31 -5.50 -10.38
C LEU A 71 -3.47 -4.77 -11.42
N LYS A 72 -3.56 -3.43 -11.51
CA LYS A 72 -2.72 -2.66 -12.43
C LYS A 72 -1.27 -2.67 -11.93
N GLU A 73 -0.34 -3.21 -12.72
CA GLU A 73 1.08 -3.39 -12.39
C GLU A 73 1.69 -2.19 -11.67
N GLU A 74 1.61 -0.99 -12.26
CA GLU A 74 2.20 0.21 -11.67
C GLU A 74 1.65 0.55 -10.27
N THR A 75 0.38 0.22 -10.01
CA THR A 75 -0.30 0.46 -8.73
C THR A 75 0.06 -0.60 -7.71
N VAL A 76 0.13 -1.87 -8.14
CA VAL A 76 0.59 -2.98 -7.31
C VAL A 76 2.02 -2.73 -6.83
N GLU A 77 2.93 -2.43 -7.76
CA GLU A 77 4.32 -2.09 -7.44
C GLU A 77 4.41 -0.90 -6.47
N TYR A 78 3.59 0.13 -6.68
CA TYR A 78 3.55 1.30 -5.80
C TYR A 78 3.14 0.96 -4.37
N VAL A 79 2.07 0.19 -4.22
CA VAL A 79 1.56 -0.19 -2.89
C VAL A 79 2.52 -1.14 -2.19
N LEU A 80 3.15 -2.08 -2.92
CA LEU A 80 4.20 -2.94 -2.38
C LEU A 80 5.41 -2.12 -1.93
N ALA A 81 5.82 -1.09 -2.68
CA ALA A 81 6.89 -0.19 -2.26
C ALA A 81 6.52 0.62 -1.01
N LEU A 82 5.26 1.04 -0.84
CA LEU A 82 4.80 1.69 0.39
C LEU A 82 4.84 0.76 1.61
N ILE A 83 4.47 -0.52 1.41
CA ILE A 83 4.55 -1.55 2.46
C ILE A 83 6.02 -1.84 2.79
N ASP A 84 6.88 -1.96 1.79
CA ASP A 84 8.30 -2.19 1.96
C ASP A 84 8.96 -1.04 2.75
N GLU A 85 8.68 0.21 2.39
CA GLU A 85 9.17 1.38 3.14
C GLU A 85 8.67 1.38 4.59
N MET A 86 7.40 1.02 4.81
CA MET A 86 6.81 0.91 6.15
C MET A 86 7.57 -0.09 7.02
N LEU A 87 7.83 -1.29 6.49
CA LEU A 87 8.47 -2.39 7.19
C LEU A 87 9.98 -2.17 7.35
N THR A 88 10.63 -1.59 6.35
CA THR A 88 12.05 -1.21 6.41
C THR A 88 12.30 -0.18 7.51
N ALA A 89 11.42 0.82 7.63
CA ALA A 89 11.52 1.83 8.69
C ALA A 89 11.32 1.25 10.10
N ASN A 90 10.43 0.25 10.26
CA ASN A 90 10.27 -0.46 11.52
C ASN A 90 9.70 -1.88 11.31
N PRO A 91 10.55 -2.92 11.37
CA PRO A 91 10.12 -4.31 11.15
C PRO A 91 9.05 -4.79 12.13
N LYS A 92 8.93 -4.20 13.32
CA LYS A 92 7.89 -4.57 14.30
C LYS A 92 6.48 -4.22 13.81
N ARG A 93 6.35 -3.36 12.78
CA ARG A 93 5.07 -3.05 12.13
C ARG A 93 4.47 -4.23 11.39
N ALA A 94 5.23 -5.29 11.11
CA ALA A 94 4.70 -6.55 10.59
C ALA A 94 3.53 -7.09 11.45
N ARG A 95 3.51 -6.82 12.76
CA ARG A 95 2.40 -7.19 13.65
C ARG A 95 1.05 -6.60 13.25
N LEU A 96 1.03 -5.47 12.53
CA LEU A 96 -0.19 -4.81 12.05
C LEU A 96 -0.91 -5.65 11.00
N PHE A 97 -0.20 -6.57 10.34
CA PHE A 97 -0.77 -7.53 9.39
C PHE A 97 -1.41 -8.74 10.08
N HIS A 98 -1.30 -8.87 11.41
CA HIS A 98 -1.89 -9.98 12.16
C HIS A 98 -3.26 -9.63 12.77
N ASP A 99 -3.85 -8.48 12.41
CA ASP A 99 -5.18 -8.09 12.89
C ASP A 99 -6.23 -9.12 12.42
N GLU A 100 -7.06 -9.65 13.34
CA GLU A 100 -8.12 -10.62 13.04
C GLU A 100 -9.14 -10.10 12.02
N ALA A 101 -9.30 -8.78 11.89
CA ALA A 101 -10.13 -8.17 10.85
C ALA A 101 -9.58 -8.39 9.43
N LEU A 102 -8.31 -8.77 9.28
CA LEU A 102 -7.70 -9.22 8.01
C LEU A 102 -7.84 -10.73 7.81
N ALA A 103 -8.18 -11.49 8.86
CA ALA A 103 -8.24 -12.95 8.82
C ALA A 103 -9.53 -13.51 8.21
N SER A 104 -10.57 -12.67 8.03
CA SER A 104 -11.93 -13.16 7.75
C SER A 104 -12.31 -13.25 6.26
N ASP A 105 -11.53 -12.77 5.29
CA ASP A 105 -12.10 -12.65 3.93
C ASP A 105 -11.06 -12.54 2.80
N ASP A 106 -10.51 -13.66 2.31
CA ASP A 106 -9.66 -13.75 1.08
C ASP A 106 -8.55 -12.67 0.93
N VAL A 107 -8.17 -12.01 2.03
CA VAL A 107 -7.41 -10.76 2.04
C VAL A 107 -5.99 -10.97 1.49
N TYR A 108 -5.46 -12.17 1.69
CA TYR A 108 -4.12 -12.56 1.24
C TYR A 108 -4.13 -13.50 0.02
N GLU A 109 -5.28 -13.77 -0.59
CA GLU A 109 -5.39 -14.59 -1.81
C GLU A 109 -4.42 -14.15 -2.93
N PRO A 110 -4.16 -12.84 -3.14
CA PRO A 110 -3.16 -12.38 -4.11
C PRO A 110 -1.72 -12.86 -3.86
N PHE A 111 -1.39 -13.30 -2.65
CA PHE A 111 -0.06 -13.82 -2.28
C PHE A 111 0.00 -15.34 -2.19
N LEU A 112 -1.15 -16.03 -2.27
CA LEU A 112 -1.27 -17.47 -2.05
C LEU A 112 -1.53 -18.27 -3.34
N SER A 113 -1.68 -17.59 -4.48
CA SER A 113 -1.87 -18.18 -5.81
C SER A 113 -0.55 -18.42 -6.57
#